data_AF-A0A3D2QZA5-F1
#
_entry.id   AF-A0A3D2QZA5-F1
#
_cell.length_a   1.000
_cell.length_b   1.000
_cell.length_c   1.000
_cell.angle_alpha   90.00
_cell.angle_beta   90.00
_cell.angle_gamma   90.00
#
_symmetry.space_group_name_H-M   'P 1'
#
loop_
_entity.id
_entity.type
_entity.pdbx_description
1 polymer ?
#
loop_
_entity_poly.entity_id
_entity_poly.type
_entity_poly.pdbx_seq_one_letter_code
_entity_poly.pdbx_strand_id
1 'polypeptide(L)'
;LLYNKNNYLVVCNHISWLDIIVLNSLYPISFVAKDDIKNWPIINILAIASNTIFINRTSITAVKQITANVEKMLSLTSVCIFPEGTSTNGTIVLPFKSNLFQAAVDSKKNVLPIAIKYRKDNFPSLAPAYYGDVSLMQSILSVVGESCINAELTILPHINNSSDRKILSKKSFDAIQMIILQ
;
A
#
# COMPACT_ATOMS: atom_id res chain seq x y z
N LEU A 1 -2.99 14.08 -11.88
CA LEU A 1 -1.96 13.16 -12.42
C LEU A 1 -2.42 11.69 -12.51
N LEU A 2 -3.35 11.22 -11.66
CA LEU A 2 -3.95 9.86 -11.79
C LEU A 2 -5.40 9.85 -12.28
N TYR A 3 -5.89 11.03 -12.71
CA TYR A 3 -7.18 11.24 -13.34
C TYR A 3 -7.21 10.83 -14.83
N ASN A 4 -6.45 9.79 -15.18
CA ASN A 4 -6.49 9.20 -16.52
C ASN A 4 -7.48 8.04 -16.49
N LYS A 5 -8.16 7.78 -17.62
CA LYS A 5 -9.17 6.70 -17.80
C LYS A 5 -8.69 5.27 -17.48
N ASN A 6 -7.43 5.08 -17.04
CA ASN A 6 -6.81 3.79 -16.82
C ASN A 6 -6.66 3.52 -15.32
N ASN A 7 -7.26 2.42 -14.87
CA ASN A 7 -7.03 1.87 -13.53
C ASN A 7 -5.64 1.21 -13.47
N TYR A 8 -4.94 1.39 -12.36
CA TYR A 8 -3.62 0.81 -12.10
C TYR A 8 -3.67 -0.16 -10.92
N LEU A 9 -2.80 -1.17 -10.96
CA LEU A 9 -2.36 -1.80 -9.71
C LEU A 9 -1.32 -0.88 -9.08
N VAL A 10 -1.73 -0.16 -8.05
CA VAL A 10 -0.84 0.71 -7.28
C VAL A 10 -0.06 -0.15 -6.29
N VAL A 11 1.24 0.09 -6.19
CA VAL A 11 2.11 -0.60 -5.25
C VAL A 11 2.88 0.42 -4.44
N CYS A 12 2.91 0.24 -3.13
CA CYS A 12 3.55 1.18 -2.21
C CYS A 12 4.31 0.44 -1.12
N ASN A 13 5.41 1.02 -0.64
CA ASN A 13 6.01 0.56 0.62
C ASN A 13 5.05 0.84 1.78
N HIS A 14 5.15 0.06 2.86
CA HIS A 14 4.20 0.12 3.97
C HIS A 14 4.89 0.49 5.27
N ILE A 15 4.46 1.59 5.86
CA ILE A 15 5.00 2.13 7.11
C ILE A 15 3.91 2.16 8.19
N SER A 16 2.69 2.52 7.81
CA SER A 16 1.64 2.86 8.77
C SER A 16 0.24 2.53 8.28
N TRP A 17 -0.71 2.46 9.21
CA TRP A 17 -2.13 2.56 8.91
C TRP A 17 -2.50 3.92 8.26
N LEU A 18 -1.70 4.97 8.50
CA LEU A 18 -1.86 6.28 7.86
C LEU A 18 -1.65 6.24 6.34
N ASP A 19 -0.91 5.25 5.82
CA ASP A 19 -0.58 5.15 4.39
C ASP A 19 -1.84 5.14 3.53
N ILE A 20 -2.91 4.51 4.01
CA ILE A 20 -4.21 4.45 3.31
C ILE A 20 -4.84 5.84 3.19
N ILE A 21 -4.76 6.65 4.25
CA ILE A 21 -5.31 8.02 4.26
C ILE A 21 -4.50 8.90 3.31
N VAL A 22 -3.17 8.82 3.45
CA VAL A 22 -2.22 9.60 2.66
C VAL A 22 -2.37 9.28 1.17
N LEU A 23 -2.44 8.00 0.81
CA LEU A 23 -2.62 7.59 -0.59
C LEU A 23 -3.99 8.01 -1.16
N ASN A 24 -5.08 7.91 -0.39
CA ASN A 24 -6.40 8.38 -0.83
C ASN A 24 -6.47 9.90 -1.03
N SER A 25 -5.58 10.67 -0.41
CA SER A 25 -5.49 12.11 -0.65
C SER A 25 -5.06 12.45 -2.09
N LEU A 26 -4.39 11.52 -2.80
CA LEU A 26 -4.00 11.72 -4.19
C LEU A 26 -5.18 11.56 -5.15
N TYR A 27 -6.00 10.54 -4.94
CA TYR A 27 -7.20 10.18 -5.71
C TYR A 27 -7.88 8.97 -5.03
N PRO A 28 -9.16 8.68 -5.35
CA PRO A 28 -9.84 7.51 -4.79
C PRO A 28 -9.15 6.21 -5.21
N ILE A 29 -8.63 5.46 -4.23
CA ILE A 29 -7.97 4.16 -4.44
C ILE A 29 -8.64 3.12 -3.55
N SER A 30 -8.88 1.93 -4.08
CA SER A 30 -9.31 0.80 -3.25
C SER A 30 -8.13 0.05 -2.66
N PHE A 31 -8.26 -0.46 -1.44
CA PHE A 31 -7.16 -1.14 -0.74
C PHE A 31 -7.51 -2.59 -0.43
N VAL A 32 -6.47 -3.40 -0.20
CA VAL A 32 -6.60 -4.77 0.27
C VAL A 32 -5.99 -4.87 1.67
N ALA A 33 -6.82 -5.11 2.68
CA ALA A 33 -6.41 -5.14 4.08
C ALA A 33 -6.72 -6.48 4.75
N LYS A 34 -6.02 -6.82 5.83
CA LYS A 34 -6.34 -8.02 6.63
C LYS A 34 -7.69 -7.86 7.35
N ASP A 35 -8.44 -8.95 7.49
CA ASP A 35 -9.69 -8.95 8.27
C ASP A 35 -9.51 -8.51 9.73
N ASP A 36 -8.34 -8.77 10.33
CA ASP A 36 -8.07 -8.52 11.76
C ASP A 36 -8.22 -7.04 12.18
N ILE A 37 -8.08 -6.11 11.22
CA ILE A 37 -8.20 -4.66 11.49
C ILE A 37 -9.63 -4.12 11.29
N LYS A 38 -10.59 -4.95 10.88
CA LYS A 38 -11.98 -4.55 10.64
C LYS A 38 -12.69 -4.02 11.89
N ASN A 39 -12.31 -4.52 13.07
CA ASN A 39 -12.94 -4.14 14.34
C ASN A 39 -12.30 -2.92 15.02
N TRP A 40 -11.33 -2.26 14.38
CA TRP A 40 -10.67 -1.10 14.98
C TRP A 40 -11.52 0.16 14.75
N PRO A 41 -11.80 0.96 15.81
CA PRO A 41 -12.79 2.03 15.77
C PRO A 41 -12.49 3.13 14.74
N ILE A 42 -11.22 3.40 14.45
CA ILE A 42 -10.79 4.40 13.44
C ILE A 42 -10.64 3.78 12.05
N ILE A 43 -10.13 2.55 11.96
CA ILE A 43 -9.91 1.88 10.67
C ILE A 43 -11.23 1.52 9.99
N ASN A 44 -12.29 1.20 10.74
CA ASN A 44 -13.58 0.89 10.13
C ASN A 44 -14.12 2.08 9.31
N ILE A 45 -13.97 3.31 9.79
CA ILE A 45 -14.37 4.52 9.06
C ILE A 45 -13.51 4.70 7.79
N LEU A 46 -12.18 4.54 7.92
CA LEU A 46 -11.24 4.67 6.81
C LEU A 46 -11.41 3.58 5.75
N ALA A 47 -11.72 2.36 6.17
CA ALA A 47 -11.94 1.22 5.30
C ALA A 47 -13.25 1.34 4.53
N ILE A 48 -14.32 1.83 5.18
CA ILE A 48 -15.59 2.15 4.53
C ILE A 48 -15.39 3.29 3.51
N ALA A 49 -14.64 4.33 3.87
CA ALA A 49 -14.38 5.47 2.99
C ALA A 49 -13.51 5.13 1.75
N SER A 50 -12.72 4.06 1.81
CA SER A 50 -11.77 3.67 0.76
C SER A 50 -12.17 2.42 -0.04
N ASN A 51 -13.41 1.90 0.13
CA ASN A 51 -13.82 0.62 -0.47
C ASN A 51 -12.80 -0.50 -0.21
N THR A 52 -12.25 -0.56 1.01
CA THR A 52 -11.22 -1.53 1.37
C THR A 52 -11.77 -2.95 1.37
N ILE A 53 -11.13 -3.84 0.62
CA ILE A 53 -11.42 -5.26 0.60
C ILE A 53 -10.66 -5.90 1.77
N PHE A 54 -11.40 -6.28 2.80
CA PHE A 54 -10.88 -7.07 3.91
C PHE A 54 -10.73 -8.54 3.48
N ILE A 55 -9.57 -9.13 3.79
CA ILE A 55 -9.21 -10.50 3.42
C ILE A 55 -8.62 -11.28 4.61
N ASN A 56 -9.17 -12.47 4.86
CA ASN A 56 -8.61 -13.44 5.79
C ASN A 56 -7.51 -14.28 5.09
N ARG A 57 -6.25 -14.16 5.50
CA ARG A 57 -5.08 -14.82 4.82
C ARG A 57 -4.74 -16.22 5.36
N THR A 58 -5.68 -16.97 5.92
CA THR A 58 -5.38 -18.25 6.59
C THR A 58 -5.27 -19.48 5.69
N SER A 59 -5.50 -19.39 4.37
CA SER A 59 -5.39 -20.55 3.47
C SER A 59 -4.92 -20.22 2.04
N ILE A 60 -4.44 -21.24 1.32
CA ILE A 60 -4.09 -21.15 -0.12
C ILE A 60 -5.31 -20.73 -0.96
N THR A 61 -6.51 -21.19 -0.59
CA THR A 61 -7.78 -20.80 -1.22
C THR A 61 -8.02 -19.30 -1.08
N ALA A 62 -7.66 -18.72 0.08
CA ALA A 62 -7.77 -17.29 0.30
C ALA A 62 -6.90 -16.49 -0.68
N VAL A 63 -5.69 -16.96 -1.01
CA VAL A 63 -4.80 -16.26 -1.97
C VAL A 63 -5.45 -16.14 -3.35
N LYS A 64 -6.07 -17.21 -3.86
CA LYS A 64 -6.77 -17.16 -5.17
C LYS A 64 -7.98 -16.23 -5.13
N GLN A 65 -8.75 -16.25 -4.05
CA GLN A 65 -9.88 -15.33 -3.86
C GLN A 65 -9.42 -13.87 -3.79
N ILE A 66 -8.31 -13.60 -3.12
CA ILE A 66 -7.71 -12.27 -3.07
C ILE A 66 -7.38 -11.78 -4.48
N THR A 67 -6.69 -12.59 -5.28
CA THR A 67 -6.35 -12.23 -6.66
C THR A 67 -7.60 -11.93 -7.49
N ALA A 68 -8.61 -12.80 -7.46
CA ALA A 68 -9.86 -12.60 -8.19
C ALA A 68 -10.63 -11.34 -7.74
N ASN A 69 -10.65 -11.04 -6.45
CA ASN A 69 -11.27 -9.82 -5.92
C ASN A 69 -10.53 -8.56 -6.37
N VAL A 70 -9.19 -8.60 -6.36
CA VAL A 70 -8.36 -7.49 -6.86
C VAL A 70 -8.57 -7.30 -8.35
N GLU A 71 -8.59 -8.36 -9.15
CA GLU A 71 -8.88 -8.29 -10.60
C GLU A 71 -10.24 -7.64 -10.88
N LYS A 72 -11.28 -8.10 -10.19
CA LYS A 72 -12.63 -7.52 -10.31
C LYS A 72 -12.61 -6.03 -9.96
N MET A 73 -11.95 -5.65 -8.87
CA MET A 73 -11.88 -4.25 -8.46
C MET A 73 -11.05 -3.40 -9.44
N LEU A 74 -9.95 -3.94 -9.98
CA LEU A 74 -9.14 -3.30 -11.01
C LEU A 74 -9.90 -2.99 -12.31
N SER A 75 -11.00 -3.71 -12.58
CA SER A 75 -11.90 -3.40 -13.69
C SER A 75 -12.74 -2.13 -13.44
N LEU A 76 -12.94 -1.76 -12.18
CA LEU A 76 -13.80 -0.64 -11.76
C LEU A 76 -12.99 0.59 -11.32
N THR A 77 -11.89 0.39 -10.57
CA THR A 77 -11.05 1.45 -10.01
C THR A 77 -9.60 0.99 -9.86
N SER A 78 -8.69 1.91 -9.56
CA SER A 78 -7.32 1.55 -9.16
C SER A 78 -7.31 0.85 -7.79
N VAL A 79 -6.43 -0.13 -7.63
CA VAL A 79 -6.29 -0.89 -6.39
C VAL A 79 -4.86 -0.76 -5.88
N CYS A 80 -4.68 -0.35 -4.63
CA CYS A 80 -3.41 -0.34 -3.95
C CYS A 80 -3.18 -1.61 -3.13
N ILE A 81 -1.97 -2.14 -3.27
CA ILE A 81 -1.44 -3.21 -2.43
C ILE A 81 -0.12 -2.78 -1.80
N PHE A 82 0.16 -3.37 -0.65
CA PHE A 82 1.43 -3.25 0.06
C PHE A 82 2.21 -4.56 -0.08
N PRO A 83 3.08 -4.71 -1.09
CA PRO A 83 3.65 -6.00 -1.47
C PRO A 83 4.68 -6.55 -0.49
N GLU A 84 5.17 -5.77 0.47
CA GLU A 84 5.98 -6.23 1.60
C GLU A 84 5.20 -7.23 2.47
N GLY A 85 3.87 -7.06 2.53
CA GLY A 85 2.96 -7.91 3.30
C GLY A 85 3.04 -7.72 4.82
N THR A 86 3.83 -6.75 5.28
CA THR A 86 3.91 -6.18 6.63
C THR A 86 4.41 -4.74 6.50
N SER A 87 4.25 -3.95 7.54
CA SER A 87 4.80 -2.60 7.65
C SER A 87 6.20 -2.60 8.29
N THR A 88 6.97 -1.54 8.02
CA THR A 88 8.31 -1.29 8.59
C THR A 88 8.38 0.10 9.22
N ASN A 89 9.58 0.49 9.67
CA ASN A 89 9.87 1.85 10.11
C ASN A 89 10.08 2.85 8.95
N GLY A 90 10.00 2.40 7.69
CA GLY A 90 10.19 3.24 6.50
C GLY A 90 11.63 3.54 6.11
N THR A 91 12.63 3.02 6.83
CA THR A 91 14.05 3.23 6.46
C THR A 91 14.54 2.21 5.44
N ILE A 92 13.82 1.10 5.28
CA ILE A 92 14.10 0.04 4.30
C ILE A 92 12.80 -0.39 3.62
N VAL A 93 12.96 -1.01 2.46
CA VAL A 93 11.88 -1.69 1.74
C VAL A 93 12.13 -3.19 1.80
N LEU A 94 11.17 -3.97 2.29
CA LEU A 94 11.28 -5.42 2.31
C LEU A 94 11.05 -6.03 0.92
N PRO A 95 11.55 -7.24 0.65
CA PRO A 95 11.31 -7.92 -0.62
C PRO A 95 9.81 -8.03 -0.93
N PHE A 96 9.43 -7.65 -2.14
CA PHE A 96 8.05 -7.69 -2.59
C PHE A 96 7.58 -9.12 -2.86
N LYS A 97 6.40 -9.46 -2.34
CA LYS A 97 5.74 -10.74 -2.57
C LYS A 97 5.12 -10.76 -3.97
N SER A 98 5.85 -11.33 -4.92
CA SER A 98 5.49 -11.34 -6.35
C SER A 98 4.11 -11.95 -6.66
N ASN A 99 3.57 -12.83 -5.82
CA ASN A 99 2.22 -13.39 -6.00
C ASN A 99 1.12 -12.33 -5.94
N LEU A 100 1.32 -11.19 -5.26
CA LEU A 100 0.35 -10.09 -5.20
C LEU A 100 0.25 -9.32 -6.52
N PHE A 101 1.23 -9.46 -7.42
CA PHE A 101 1.22 -8.85 -8.75
C PHE A 101 0.45 -9.69 -9.77
N GLN A 102 0.02 -10.91 -9.41
CA GLN A 102 -0.71 -11.80 -10.31
C GLN A 102 -1.98 -11.14 -10.86
N ALA A 103 -2.70 -10.37 -10.02
CA ALA A 103 -3.90 -9.68 -10.47
C ALA A 103 -3.63 -8.65 -11.58
N ALA A 104 -2.47 -7.99 -11.60
CA ALA A 104 -2.09 -7.09 -12.69
C ALA A 104 -1.76 -7.85 -13.99
N VAL A 105 -1.13 -9.03 -13.87
CA VAL A 105 -0.86 -9.92 -15.01
C VAL A 105 -2.18 -10.37 -15.64
N ASP A 106 -3.09 -10.91 -14.83
CA ASP A 106 -4.35 -11.51 -15.29
C ASP A 106 -5.31 -10.45 -15.86
N SER A 107 -5.35 -9.26 -15.25
CA SER A 107 -6.15 -8.13 -15.74
C SER A 107 -5.46 -7.26 -16.81
N LYS A 108 -4.21 -7.61 -17.19
CA LYS A 108 -3.36 -6.84 -18.13
C LYS A 108 -3.23 -5.35 -17.76
N LYS A 109 -3.27 -5.03 -16.47
CA LYS A 109 -3.14 -3.66 -15.97
C LYS A 109 -1.68 -3.27 -15.75
N ASN A 110 -1.38 -2.00 -16.00
CA ASN A 110 -0.08 -1.42 -15.67
C ASN A 110 0.05 -1.30 -14.14
N VAL A 111 1.29 -1.35 -13.66
CA VAL A 111 1.61 -1.17 -12.25
C VAL A 111 2.09 0.25 -12.03
N LEU A 112 1.60 0.91 -10.98
CA LEU A 112 2.03 2.25 -10.59
C LEU A 112 2.76 2.19 -9.24
N PRO A 113 4.10 2.30 -9.23
CA PRO A 113 4.85 2.39 -7.99
C PRO A 113 4.70 3.78 -7.36
N ILE A 114 4.46 3.81 -6.05
CA ILE A 114 4.47 5.02 -5.24
C ILE A 114 5.36 4.77 -4.03
N ALA A 115 6.30 5.66 -3.75
CA ALA A 115 7.07 5.63 -2.51
C ALA A 115 6.48 6.61 -1.49
N ILE A 116 6.36 6.17 -0.24
CA ILE A 116 5.92 7.00 0.88
C ILE A 116 7.03 7.13 1.92
N LYS A 117 7.25 8.36 2.40
CA LYS A 117 8.12 8.70 3.52
C LYS A 117 7.36 9.58 4.51
N TYR A 118 7.64 9.42 5.81
CA TYR A 118 7.17 10.34 6.84
C TYR A 118 8.34 11.11 7.41
N ARG A 119 8.18 12.42 7.54
CA ARG A 119 9.21 13.33 8.04
C ARG A 119 8.66 14.27 9.10
N LYS A 120 9.58 14.78 9.92
CA LYS A 120 9.38 15.91 10.81
C LYS A 120 10.61 16.81 10.71
N ASP A 121 10.41 18.09 10.44
CA ASP A 121 11.50 19.07 10.34
C ASP A 121 12.65 18.63 9.41
N ASN A 122 12.31 18.03 8.26
CA ASN A 122 13.22 17.43 7.29
C ASN A 122 13.95 16.15 7.73
N PHE A 123 13.69 15.59 8.89
CA PHE A 123 14.24 14.30 9.32
C PHE A 123 13.21 13.17 9.20
N PRO A 124 13.62 11.91 8.98
CA PRO A 124 12.71 10.77 9.05
C PRO A 124 11.96 10.74 10.38
N SER A 125 10.64 10.55 10.34
CA SER A 125 9.81 10.44 11.54
C SER A 125 9.37 9.00 11.75
N LEU A 126 9.62 8.49 12.95
CA LEU A 126 9.15 7.17 13.39
C LEU A 126 7.76 7.21 14.03
N ALA A 127 7.21 8.39 14.30
CA ALA A 127 5.92 8.49 14.98
C ALA A 127 4.76 7.79 14.24
N PRO A 128 4.69 7.84 12.89
CA PRO A 128 3.71 7.06 12.13
C PRO A 128 4.00 5.56 12.08
N ALA A 129 5.23 5.13 12.36
CA ALA A 129 5.67 3.77 12.09
C ALA A 129 4.87 2.77 12.93
N TYR A 130 4.19 1.86 12.26
CA TYR A 130 3.35 0.83 12.87
C TYR A 130 3.92 -0.54 12.53
N TYR A 131 4.93 -1.00 13.27
CA TYR A 131 5.66 -2.26 12.98
C TYR A 131 6.06 -2.99 14.25
N GLY A 132 6.41 -4.27 14.13
CA GLY A 132 6.78 -5.10 15.27
C GLY A 132 5.63 -5.24 16.26
N ASP A 133 5.92 -5.02 17.54
CA ASP A 133 4.96 -5.18 18.65
C ASP A 133 4.24 -3.87 19.04
N VAL A 134 4.36 -2.82 18.21
CA VAL A 134 3.66 -1.54 18.46
C VAL A 134 2.15 -1.78 18.35
N SER A 135 1.43 -1.51 19.44
CA SER A 135 -0.04 -1.55 19.43
C SER A 135 -0.63 -0.34 18.71
N LEU A 136 -1.86 -0.49 18.19
CA LEU A 136 -2.55 0.61 17.51
C LEU A 136 -2.63 1.89 18.37
N MET A 137 -2.95 1.74 19.66
CA MET A 137 -3.09 2.89 20.57
C MET A 137 -1.76 3.61 20.79
N GLN A 138 -0.64 2.87 20.91
CA GLN A 138 0.68 3.48 20.99
C GLN A 138 0.99 4.28 19.72
N SER A 139 0.70 3.74 18.54
CA SER A 139 0.89 4.44 17.28
C SER A 139 0.01 5.68 17.16
N ILE A 140 -1.27 5.61 17.53
CA ILE A 140 -2.18 6.77 17.53
C ILE A 140 -1.66 7.87 18.46
N LEU A 141 -1.28 7.53 19.69
CA LEU A 141 -0.76 8.50 20.65
C LEU A 141 0.56 9.10 20.17
N SER A 142 1.42 8.30 19.54
CA SER A 142 2.66 8.79 18.95
C SER A 142 2.39 9.79 17.83
N VAL A 143 1.43 9.52 16.95
CA VAL A 143 1.05 10.42 15.85
C VAL A 143 0.44 11.72 16.37
N VAL A 144 -0.52 11.63 17.30
CA VAL A 144 -1.23 12.80 17.86
C VAL A 144 -0.33 13.65 18.76
N GLY A 145 0.67 13.03 19.39
CA GLY A 145 1.66 13.72 20.23
C GLY A 145 2.70 14.52 19.43
N GLU A 146 2.80 14.31 18.12
CA GLU A 146 3.69 15.09 17.27
C GLU A 146 3.05 16.43 16.85
N SER A 147 3.82 17.51 16.96
CA SER A 147 3.38 18.85 16.55
C SER A 147 3.18 18.98 15.03
N CYS A 148 3.91 18.19 14.24
CA CYS A 148 3.82 18.14 12.79
C CYS A 148 4.42 16.82 12.27
N ILE A 149 3.76 16.23 11.28
CA ILE A 149 4.26 15.11 10.49
C ILE A 149 3.96 15.41 9.02
N ASN A 150 4.98 15.40 8.17
CA ASN A 150 4.87 15.53 6.73
C ASN A 150 4.89 14.15 6.08
N ALA A 151 3.84 13.80 5.33
CA ALA A 151 3.85 12.63 4.47
C ALA A 151 4.31 13.04 3.06
N GLU A 152 5.40 12.47 2.59
CA GLU A 152 5.96 12.69 1.26
C GLU A 152 5.62 11.51 0.35
N LEU A 153 4.95 11.81 -0.76
CA LEU A 153 4.60 10.83 -1.78
C LEU A 153 5.39 11.10 -3.06
N THR A 154 6.12 10.09 -3.52
CA THR A 154 6.79 10.13 -4.82
C THR A 154 6.07 9.16 -5.77
N ILE A 155 5.37 9.71 -6.75
CA ILE A 155 4.71 8.92 -7.81
C ILE A 155 5.74 8.62 -8.88
N LEU A 156 6.04 7.34 -9.11
CA LEU A 156 7.03 6.91 -10.09
C LEU A 156 6.38 6.64 -11.46
N PRO A 157 7.17 6.59 -12.55
CA PRO A 157 6.67 6.14 -13.85
C PRO A 157 6.02 4.75 -13.74
N HIS A 158 4.87 4.58 -14.40
CA HIS A 158 4.19 3.29 -14.40
C HIS A 158 5.02 2.24 -15.16
N ILE A 159 4.92 1.01 -14.70
CA ILE A 159 5.51 -0.16 -15.34
C ILE A 159 4.43 -0.77 -16.22
N ASN A 160 4.73 -0.90 -17.52
CA ASN A 160 3.86 -1.58 -18.47
C ASN A 160 3.55 -3.01 -18.01
N ASN A 161 2.34 -3.49 -18.33
CA ASN A 161 1.96 -4.86 -18.05
C ASN A 161 2.97 -5.87 -18.63
N SER A 162 3.02 -7.04 -18.00
CA SER A 162 3.94 -8.14 -18.30
C SER A 162 3.22 -9.45 -18.03
N SER A 163 3.57 -10.50 -18.76
CA SER A 163 3.12 -11.86 -18.45
C SER A 163 3.82 -12.46 -17.23
N ASP A 164 4.93 -11.86 -16.77
CA ASP A 164 5.68 -12.32 -15.60
C ASP A 164 5.52 -11.37 -14.40
N ARG A 165 4.81 -11.86 -13.37
CA ARG A 165 4.61 -11.17 -12.10
C ARG A 165 5.93 -10.89 -11.35
N LYS A 166 6.96 -11.72 -11.53
CA LYS A 166 8.27 -11.52 -10.88
C LYS A 166 8.98 -10.30 -11.47
N ILE A 167 8.85 -10.07 -12.78
CA ILE A 167 9.41 -8.88 -13.44
C ILE A 167 8.72 -7.62 -12.91
N LEU A 168 7.38 -7.62 -12.82
CA LEU A 168 6.62 -6.48 -12.27
C LEU A 168 7.02 -6.19 -10.82
N SER A 169 7.11 -7.25 -10.00
CA SER A 169 7.51 -7.17 -8.61
C SER A 169 8.92 -6.60 -8.45
N LYS A 170 9.89 -7.11 -9.20
CA LYS A 170 11.28 -6.66 -9.12
C LYS A 170 11.43 -5.20 -9.56
N LYS A 171 10.86 -4.83 -10.72
CA LYS A 171 10.93 -3.44 -11.21
C LYS A 171 10.31 -2.46 -10.22
N SER A 172 9.18 -2.83 -9.62
CA SER A 172 8.52 -1.99 -8.62
C SER A 172 9.36 -1.85 -7.35
N PHE A 173 9.93 -2.96 -6.87
CA PHE A 173 10.81 -2.97 -5.71
C PHE A 173 12.05 -2.11 -5.92
N ASP A 174 12.77 -2.31 -7.02
CA ASP A 174 13.99 -1.55 -7.35
C ASP A 174 13.68 -0.04 -7.44
N ALA A 175 12.56 0.32 -8.08
CA ALA A 175 12.15 1.70 -8.27
C ALA A 175 11.77 2.40 -6.95
N ILE A 176 11.01 1.73 -6.07
CA ILE A 176 10.64 2.29 -4.76
C ILE A 176 11.86 2.32 -3.84
N GLN A 177 12.68 1.27 -3.81
CA GLN A 177 13.86 1.23 -2.96
C GLN A 177 14.85 2.36 -3.29
N MET A 178 15.02 2.71 -4.56
CA MET A 178 15.86 3.84 -4.95
C MET A 178 15.41 5.17 -4.34
N ILE A 179 14.10 5.39 -4.17
CA ILE A 179 13.54 6.60 -3.55
C ILE A 179 13.65 6.57 -2.02
N ILE A 180 13.52 5.39 -1.41
CA ILE A 180 13.61 5.23 0.04
C ILE A 180 15.05 5.39 0.55
N LEU A 181 16.04 5.02 -0.27
CA LEU A 181 17.47 5.18 0.06
C LEU A 181 18.01 6.61 -0.18
N GLN A 182 17.18 7.55 -0.65
CA GLN A 182 17.49 8.97 -0.83
C GLN A 182 16.95 9.82 0.33
#